data_AF-A0A2D6X852-F1
#
_entry.id   AF-A0A2D6X852-F1
#
_cell.length_a   1.000
_cell.length_b   1.000
_cell.length_c   1.000
_cell.angle_alpha   90.00
_cell.angle_beta   90.00
_cell.angle_gamma   90.00
#
_symmetry.space_group_name_H-M   'P 1'
#
loop_
_entity.id
_entity.type
_entity.pdbx_description
1 polymer ?
#
loop_
_entity_poly.entity_id
_entity_poly.type
_entity_poly.pdbx_seq_one_letter_code
_entity_poly.pdbx_strand_id
1 'polypeptide(L)'
;MKSPAIIGAIAVAFITGILGPLAVTYYQGQQGRATEERRLAAGIIDQETLLGHSLFTHADTWVDLIIPQTQVSDEARLFLTIKFTAFHDALEDMVRLTDFNNLSDDQFHAVASKNLNDTVVSYIADARRQGISDEFIADFNIWHQQVVDILVDSIEDNVFSPIHTSQNSKMYAILTAYDSALGATLEDVARTLDASGG
;
A
#
# COMPACT_ATOMS: atom_id res chain seq x y z
N MET A 1 9.43 47.26 6.57
CA MET A 1 9.48 46.30 7.69
C MET A 1 9.44 44.91 7.11
N LYS A 2 10.55 44.18 7.21
CA LYS A 2 10.66 42.78 6.78
C LYS A 2 10.11 41.89 7.90
N SER A 3 9.24 40.94 7.54
CA SER A 3 9.15 39.66 8.23
C SER A 3 8.56 38.60 7.28
N PRO A 4 9.40 37.76 6.68
CA PRO A 4 9.00 36.47 6.14
C PRO A 4 9.73 35.38 6.94
N ALA A 5 9.05 34.72 7.88
CA ALA A 5 9.69 33.64 8.65
C ALA A 5 8.77 32.53 9.19
N ILE A 6 7.46 32.51 8.90
CA ILE A 6 6.57 31.51 9.54
C ILE A 6 6.15 30.38 8.59
N ILE A 7 6.16 30.57 7.27
CA ILE A 7 5.72 29.54 6.31
C ILE A 7 6.80 28.47 6.02
N GLY A 8 8.07 28.73 6.35
CA GLY A 8 9.15 27.75 6.11
C GLY A 8 9.37 26.71 7.22
N ALA A 9 8.82 26.92 8.42
CA ALA A 9 9.19 26.12 9.59
C ALA A 9 8.37 24.82 9.75
N ILE A 10 7.13 24.76 9.25
CA ILE A 10 6.27 23.57 9.39
C ILE A 10 6.67 22.48 8.37
N ALA A 11 7.12 22.87 7.17
CA ALA A 11 7.62 21.94 6.16
C ALA A 11 8.94 21.25 6.57
N VAL A 12 9.81 21.94 7.32
CA VAL A 12 11.12 21.39 7.76
C VAL A 12 10.99 20.54 9.03
N ALA A 13 10.02 20.85 9.90
CA ALA A 13 9.78 20.04 11.10
C ALA A 13 9.21 18.65 10.78
N PHE A 14 8.43 18.48 9.70
CA PHE A 14 8.00 17.15 9.27
C PHE A 14 9.11 16.36 8.58
N ILE A 15 9.99 17.00 7.79
CA ILE A 15 11.15 16.32 7.18
C ILE A 15 12.15 15.83 8.27
N THR A 16 12.21 16.49 9.43
CA THR A 16 13.11 16.11 10.54
C THR A 16 12.43 15.28 11.64
N GLY A 17 11.10 15.37 11.81
CA GLY A 17 10.32 14.56 12.76
C GLY A 17 10.09 13.11 12.30
N ILE A 18 10.23 12.83 11.01
CA ILE A 18 10.18 11.48 10.43
C ILE A 18 11.43 10.64 10.80
N LEU A 19 12.49 11.23 11.38
CA LEU A 19 13.68 10.46 11.80
C LEU A 19 13.49 9.68 13.11
N GLY A 20 12.49 10.02 13.93
CA GLY A 20 12.22 9.36 15.21
C GLY A 20 11.65 7.95 15.08
N PRO A 21 10.57 7.74 14.30
CA PRO A 21 9.99 6.42 14.07
C PRO A 21 10.85 5.56 13.13
N LEU A 22 11.59 6.18 12.20
CA LEU A 22 12.53 5.49 11.30
C LEU A 22 13.65 4.76 12.05
N ALA A 23 14.02 5.19 13.26
CA ALA A 23 15.10 4.56 14.02
C ALA A 23 14.70 3.18 14.60
N VAL A 24 13.41 2.95 14.86
CA VAL A 24 12.90 1.68 15.41
C VAL A 24 12.68 0.66 14.29
N THR A 25 12.19 1.09 13.12
CA THR A 25 12.14 0.27 11.89
C THR A 25 13.52 -0.03 11.30
N TYR A 26 14.54 0.79 11.59
CA TYR A 26 15.92 0.59 11.11
C TYR A 26 16.56 -0.73 11.58
N TYR A 27 16.22 -1.23 12.78
CA TYR A 27 16.89 -2.40 13.36
C TYR A 27 16.20 -3.74 13.03
N GLN A 28 14.87 -3.75 12.89
CA GLN A 28 14.13 -4.97 12.53
C GLN A 28 14.01 -5.16 11.00
N GLY A 29 13.97 -4.08 10.22
CA GLY A 29 13.92 -4.15 8.75
C GLY A 29 15.29 -4.36 8.07
N GLN A 30 16.42 -4.15 8.76
CA GLN A 30 17.75 -4.23 8.14
C GLN A 30 18.15 -5.65 7.71
N GLN A 31 17.76 -6.69 8.46
CA GLN A 31 18.09 -8.07 8.09
C GLN A 31 17.23 -8.59 6.93
N GLY A 32 15.94 -8.22 6.91
CA GLY A 32 15.03 -8.53 5.80
C GLY A 32 15.47 -7.83 4.51
N ARG A 33 15.66 -6.49 4.56
CA ARG A 33 16.09 -5.69 3.40
C ARG A 33 17.47 -6.09 2.88
N ALA A 34 18.45 -6.34 3.75
CA ALA A 34 19.77 -6.79 3.28
C ALA A 34 19.74 -8.18 2.65
N THR A 35 18.81 -9.05 3.06
CA THR A 35 18.61 -10.38 2.47
C THR A 35 17.88 -10.28 1.14
N GLU A 36 16.82 -9.47 1.07
CA GLU A 36 16.07 -9.13 -0.13
C GLU A 36 16.98 -8.49 -1.20
N GLU A 37 17.72 -7.43 -0.86
CA GLU A 37 18.66 -6.74 -1.76
C GLU A 37 19.71 -7.69 -2.35
N ARG A 38 20.25 -8.61 -1.54
CA ARG A 38 21.22 -9.61 -2.02
C ARG A 38 20.59 -10.63 -2.95
N ARG A 39 19.35 -11.06 -2.69
CA ARG A 39 18.62 -12.01 -3.53
C ARG A 39 18.19 -11.39 -4.85
N LEU A 40 17.68 -10.16 -4.82
CA LEU A 40 17.37 -9.36 -6.01
C LEU A 40 18.63 -9.13 -6.85
N ALA A 41 19.76 -8.79 -6.23
CA ALA A 41 21.04 -8.65 -6.92
C ALA A 41 21.54 -9.97 -7.53
N ALA A 42 21.13 -11.11 -6.98
CA ALA A 42 21.39 -12.45 -7.53
C ALA A 42 20.35 -12.91 -8.57
N GLY A 43 19.33 -12.09 -8.87
CA GLY A 43 18.23 -12.43 -9.78
C GLY A 43 17.27 -13.50 -9.23
N ILE A 44 17.30 -13.77 -7.93
CA ILE A 44 16.46 -14.79 -7.27
C ILE A 44 15.25 -14.09 -6.66
N ILE A 45 14.08 -14.31 -7.28
CA ILE A 45 12.79 -13.91 -6.74
C ILE A 45 12.01 -15.18 -6.43
N ASP A 46 12.17 -15.66 -5.20
CA ASP A 46 11.40 -16.78 -4.64
C ASP A 46 10.34 -16.27 -3.68
N GLN A 47 9.57 -17.19 -3.09
CA GLN A 47 8.50 -16.84 -2.17
C GLN A 47 9.00 -16.06 -0.94
N GLU A 48 10.23 -16.34 -0.47
CA GLU A 48 10.82 -15.63 0.66
C GLU A 48 11.17 -14.19 0.30
N THR A 49 11.70 -13.96 -0.90
CA THR A 49 11.89 -12.60 -1.44
C THR A 49 10.56 -11.86 -1.55
N LEU A 50 9.49 -12.52 -2.03
CA LEU A 50 8.17 -11.90 -2.12
C LEU A 50 7.60 -11.53 -0.74
N LEU A 51 7.68 -12.43 0.25
CA LEU A 51 7.24 -12.15 1.62
C LEU A 51 8.12 -11.11 2.33
N GLY A 52 9.36 -10.93 1.87
CA GLY A 52 10.26 -9.88 2.36
C GLY A 52 10.03 -8.50 1.74
N HIS A 53 9.11 -8.38 0.77
CA HIS A 53 8.90 -7.13 0.03
C HIS A 53 8.53 -5.96 0.96
N SER A 54 9.09 -4.77 0.69
CA SER A 54 8.93 -3.57 1.52
C SER A 54 7.49 -3.19 1.83
N LEU A 55 6.57 -3.45 0.89
CA LEU A 55 5.13 -3.25 1.03
C LEU A 55 4.60 -3.73 2.40
N PHE A 56 4.96 -4.94 2.84
CA PHE A 56 4.37 -5.50 4.08
C PHE A 56 4.78 -4.68 5.30
N THR A 57 6.08 -4.36 5.40
CA THR A 57 6.58 -3.47 6.46
C THR A 57 6.00 -2.05 6.36
N HIS A 58 5.81 -1.54 5.15
CA HIS A 58 5.18 -0.24 4.94
C HIS A 58 3.71 -0.25 5.35
N ALA A 59 2.96 -1.30 5.04
CA ALA A 59 1.56 -1.45 5.43
C ALA A 59 1.39 -1.54 6.95
N ASP A 60 2.21 -2.32 7.64
CA ASP A 60 2.27 -2.33 9.11
C ASP A 60 2.54 -0.92 9.65
N THR A 61 3.53 -0.23 9.08
CA THR A 61 3.87 1.15 9.47
C THR A 61 2.70 2.12 9.22
N TRP A 62 1.99 1.96 8.12
CA TRP A 62 0.84 2.78 7.78
C TRP A 62 -0.29 2.59 8.79
N VAL A 63 -0.62 1.34 9.13
CA VAL A 63 -1.69 0.99 10.06
C VAL A 63 -1.34 1.40 11.50
N ASP A 64 -0.15 1.05 11.97
CA ASP A 64 0.21 1.21 13.39
C ASP A 64 0.70 2.60 13.75
N LEU A 65 1.29 3.33 12.78
CA LEU A 65 1.97 4.59 13.07
C LEU A 65 1.41 5.76 12.27
N ILE A 66 1.23 5.64 10.95
CA ILE A 66 0.89 6.80 10.12
C ILE A 66 -0.60 7.16 10.24
N ILE A 67 -1.51 6.23 9.95
CA ILE A 67 -2.97 6.45 9.98
C ILE A 67 -3.43 7.02 11.34
N PRO A 68 -2.99 6.52 12.51
CA PRO A 68 -3.33 7.10 13.81
C PRO A 68 -2.95 8.57 13.97
N GLN A 69 -1.90 9.01 13.27
CA GLN A 69 -1.36 10.38 13.35
C GLN A 69 -1.89 11.29 12.24
N THR A 70 -2.63 10.76 11.26
CA THR A 70 -3.23 11.56 10.19
C THR A 70 -4.32 12.50 10.76
N GLN A 71 -4.32 13.75 10.30
CA GLN A 71 -5.30 14.77 10.67
C GLN A 71 -6.59 14.59 9.86
N VAL A 72 -7.33 13.53 10.16
CA VAL A 72 -8.58 13.16 9.48
C VAL A 72 -9.66 12.85 10.52
N SER A 73 -10.92 12.77 10.09
CA SER A 73 -12.03 12.37 10.97
C SER A 73 -11.82 10.95 11.51
N ASP A 74 -12.43 10.63 12.66
CA ASP A 74 -12.35 9.28 13.24
C ASP A 74 -12.95 8.23 12.29
N GLU A 75 -14.00 8.58 11.54
CA GLU A 75 -14.61 7.73 10.51
C GLU A 75 -13.62 7.45 9.36
N ALA A 76 -12.93 8.47 8.85
CA ALA A 76 -11.92 8.31 7.80
C ALA A 76 -10.71 7.50 8.29
N ARG A 77 -10.26 7.74 9.52
CA ARG A 77 -9.17 6.98 10.14
C ARG A 77 -9.52 5.50 10.26
N LEU A 78 -10.74 5.20 10.72
CA LEU A 78 -11.26 3.84 10.82
C LEU A 78 -11.33 3.18 9.43
N PHE A 79 -11.87 3.90 8.44
CA PHE A 79 -11.94 3.40 7.06
C PHE A 79 -10.57 3.05 6.48
N LEU A 80 -9.59 3.95 6.63
CA LEU A 80 -8.21 3.72 6.17
C LEU A 80 -7.60 2.51 6.87
N THR A 81 -7.78 2.38 8.18
CA THR A 81 -7.28 1.24 8.96
C THR A 81 -7.83 -0.08 8.41
N ILE A 82 -9.15 -0.15 8.18
CA ILE A 82 -9.83 -1.34 7.63
C ILE A 82 -9.30 -1.66 6.23
N LYS A 83 -9.22 -0.65 5.35
CA LYS A 83 -8.72 -0.81 3.98
C LYS A 83 -7.28 -1.33 3.93
N PHE A 84 -6.38 -0.71 4.68
CA PHE A 84 -4.95 -1.03 4.63
C PHE A 84 -4.66 -2.40 5.24
N THR A 85 -5.35 -2.75 6.33
CA THR A 85 -5.28 -4.10 6.91
C THR A 85 -5.76 -5.15 5.92
N ALA A 86 -6.88 -4.90 5.23
CA ALA A 86 -7.41 -5.84 4.24
C ALA A 86 -6.47 -6.06 3.05
N PHE A 87 -5.85 -4.99 2.53
CA PHE A 87 -4.85 -5.12 1.46
C PHE A 87 -3.60 -5.85 1.93
N HIS A 88 -3.10 -5.55 3.13
CA HIS A 88 -1.97 -6.24 3.72
C HIS A 88 -2.21 -7.75 3.78
N ASP A 89 -3.28 -8.16 4.47
CA ASP A 89 -3.61 -9.56 4.72
C ASP A 89 -3.86 -10.32 3.42
N ALA A 90 -4.63 -9.73 2.50
CA ALA A 90 -4.97 -10.38 1.24
C ALA A 90 -3.76 -10.59 0.32
N LEU A 91 -2.82 -9.64 0.27
CA LEU A 91 -1.60 -9.76 -0.52
C LEU A 91 -0.62 -10.74 0.12
N GLU A 92 -0.49 -10.71 1.45
CA GLU A 92 0.37 -11.64 2.19
C GLU A 92 -0.13 -13.08 1.99
N ASP A 93 -1.43 -13.33 2.17
CA ASP A 93 -2.05 -14.64 1.94
C ASP A 93 -1.87 -15.10 0.49
N MET A 94 -2.06 -14.20 -0.49
CA MET A 94 -1.84 -14.56 -1.89
C MET A 94 -0.40 -15.02 -2.14
N VAL A 95 0.59 -14.32 -1.58
CA VAL A 95 2.01 -14.70 -1.69
C VAL A 95 2.32 -15.99 -0.92
N ARG A 96 1.73 -16.20 0.26
CA ARG A 96 1.93 -17.42 1.08
C ARG A 96 1.34 -18.67 0.44
N LEU A 97 0.20 -18.53 -0.23
CA LEU A 97 -0.62 -19.67 -0.66
C LEU A 97 -0.47 -20.01 -2.15
N THR A 98 0.18 -19.14 -2.94
CA THR A 98 0.29 -19.30 -4.39
C THR A 98 1.73 -19.57 -4.82
N ASP A 99 1.95 -20.67 -5.54
CA ASP A 99 3.18 -20.89 -6.31
C ASP A 99 3.03 -20.26 -7.70
N PHE A 100 3.34 -18.97 -7.82
CA PHE A 100 3.10 -18.22 -9.06
C PHE A 100 3.86 -18.78 -10.25
N ASN A 101 5.07 -19.33 -10.07
CA ASN A 101 5.86 -19.85 -11.18
C ASN A 101 5.24 -21.08 -11.87
N ASN A 102 4.25 -21.72 -11.24
CA ASN A 102 3.47 -22.80 -11.84
C ASN A 102 2.22 -22.31 -12.59
N LEU A 103 1.95 -21.01 -12.61
CA LEU A 103 0.81 -20.43 -13.32
C LEU A 103 1.20 -19.96 -14.73
N SER A 104 0.27 -20.11 -15.66
CA SER A 104 0.30 -19.32 -16.90
C SER A 104 -0.02 -17.86 -16.63
N ASP A 105 0.29 -16.97 -17.57
CA ASP A 105 -0.04 -15.54 -17.47
C ASP A 105 -1.55 -15.33 -17.25
N ASP A 106 -2.40 -16.03 -18.00
CA ASP A 106 -3.87 -15.94 -17.82
C ASP A 106 -4.32 -16.39 -16.42
N GLN A 107 -3.72 -17.45 -15.88
CA GLN A 107 -4.02 -17.95 -14.54
C GLN A 107 -3.55 -16.97 -13.47
N PHE A 108 -2.36 -16.39 -13.63
CA PHE A 108 -1.85 -15.41 -12.70
C PHE A 108 -2.70 -14.14 -12.73
N HIS A 109 -3.01 -13.61 -13.91
CA HIS A 109 -3.92 -12.47 -14.07
C HIS A 109 -5.24 -12.72 -13.35
N ALA A 110 -5.88 -13.88 -13.59
CA ALA A 110 -7.13 -14.24 -12.93
C ALA A 110 -7.02 -14.28 -11.39
N VAL A 111 -5.93 -14.83 -10.85
CA VAL A 111 -5.69 -14.88 -9.39
C VAL A 111 -5.50 -13.47 -8.82
N ALA A 112 -4.66 -12.66 -9.44
CA ALA A 112 -4.35 -11.30 -8.98
C ALA A 112 -5.57 -10.38 -9.07
N SER A 113 -6.30 -10.38 -10.20
CA SER A 113 -7.52 -9.59 -10.36
C SER A 113 -8.63 -10.01 -9.39
N LYS A 114 -8.77 -11.32 -9.14
CA LYS A 114 -9.72 -11.83 -8.15
C LYS A 114 -9.34 -11.38 -6.74
N ASN A 115 -8.07 -11.46 -6.37
CA ASN A 115 -7.58 -11.01 -5.06
C ASN A 115 -7.87 -9.52 -4.85
N LEU A 116 -7.59 -8.66 -5.83
CA LEU A 116 -7.92 -7.23 -5.78
C LEU A 116 -9.43 -7.01 -5.59
N ASN A 117 -10.26 -7.66 -6.40
CA ASN A 117 -11.72 -7.50 -6.34
C ASN A 117 -12.28 -7.95 -4.98
N ASP A 118 -11.89 -9.14 -4.52
CA ASP A 118 -12.34 -9.69 -3.25
C ASP A 118 -11.92 -8.80 -2.07
N THR A 119 -10.69 -8.26 -2.11
CA THR A 119 -10.19 -7.33 -1.09
C THR A 119 -11.04 -6.07 -1.02
N VAL A 120 -11.34 -5.47 -2.18
CA VAL A 120 -12.19 -4.27 -2.27
C VAL A 120 -13.58 -4.53 -1.72
N VAL A 121 -14.20 -5.64 -2.13
CA VAL A 121 -15.52 -6.04 -1.63
C VAL A 121 -15.49 -6.28 -0.12
N SER A 122 -14.45 -6.94 0.38
CA SER A 122 -14.34 -7.31 1.79
C SER A 122 -14.21 -6.07 2.68
N TYR A 123 -13.26 -5.17 2.40
CA TYR A 123 -13.04 -4.03 3.28
C TYR A 123 -14.23 -3.07 3.27
N ILE A 124 -14.96 -2.93 2.14
CA ILE A 124 -16.20 -2.14 2.08
C ILE A 124 -17.27 -2.78 2.97
N ALA A 125 -17.41 -4.11 2.91
CA ALA A 125 -18.35 -4.82 3.77
C ALA A 125 -17.99 -4.68 5.26
N ASP A 126 -16.71 -4.72 5.59
CA ASP A 126 -16.21 -4.54 6.96
C ASP A 126 -16.42 -3.10 7.46
N ALA A 127 -16.16 -2.10 6.62
CA ALA A 127 -16.44 -0.69 6.91
C ALA A 127 -17.92 -0.48 7.29
N ARG A 128 -18.85 -1.04 6.50
CA ARG A 128 -20.29 -1.00 6.81
C ARG A 128 -20.63 -1.66 8.14
N ARG A 129 -20.03 -2.82 8.44
CA ARG A 129 -20.25 -3.53 9.72
C ARG A 129 -19.72 -2.73 10.92
N GLN A 130 -18.68 -1.93 10.71
CA GLN A 130 -18.10 -1.03 11.71
C GLN A 130 -18.87 0.30 11.84
N GLY A 131 -19.98 0.46 11.11
CA GLY A 131 -20.87 1.62 11.23
C GLY A 131 -20.48 2.83 10.38
N ILE A 132 -19.55 2.67 9.43
CA ILE A 132 -19.19 3.71 8.47
C ILE A 132 -20.37 3.91 7.50
N SER A 133 -20.75 5.16 7.27
CA SER A 133 -21.92 5.49 6.47
C SER A 133 -21.72 5.18 4.98
N ASP A 134 -22.79 4.77 4.29
CA ASP A 134 -22.75 4.56 2.83
C ASP A 134 -22.44 5.87 2.07
N GLU A 135 -22.81 7.02 2.63
CA GLU A 135 -22.46 8.35 2.08
C GLU A 135 -20.94 8.56 2.12
N PHE A 136 -20.31 8.35 3.28
CA PHE A 136 -18.86 8.42 3.41
C PHE A 136 -18.15 7.45 2.45
N ILE A 137 -18.62 6.20 2.36
CA ILE A 137 -18.05 5.19 1.47
C ILE A 137 -18.20 5.62 0.00
N ALA A 138 -19.33 6.19 -0.39
CA ALA A 138 -19.55 6.66 -1.76
C ALA A 138 -18.61 7.80 -2.13
N ASP A 139 -18.44 8.79 -1.24
CA ASP A 139 -17.54 9.92 -1.45
C ASP A 139 -16.08 9.47 -1.53
N PHE A 140 -15.66 8.58 -0.64
CA PHE A 140 -14.32 8.00 -0.68
C PHE A 140 -14.10 7.18 -1.97
N ASN A 141 -15.11 6.44 -2.43
CA ASN A 141 -15.02 5.59 -3.61
C ASN A 141 -14.72 6.35 -4.90
N ILE A 142 -15.13 7.62 -5.03
CA ILE A 142 -14.81 8.45 -6.19
C ILE A 142 -13.29 8.56 -6.37
N TRP A 143 -12.59 8.83 -5.28
CA TRP A 143 -11.14 8.93 -5.27
C TRP A 143 -10.48 7.54 -5.28
N HIS A 144 -11.06 6.57 -4.56
CA HIS A 144 -10.54 5.22 -4.52
C HIS A 144 -10.53 4.52 -5.88
N GLN A 145 -11.52 4.79 -6.73
CA GLN A 145 -11.61 4.18 -8.06
C GLN A 145 -10.33 4.41 -8.87
N GLN A 146 -9.71 5.60 -8.78
CA GLN A 146 -8.45 5.88 -9.46
C GLN A 146 -7.31 4.98 -8.99
N VAL A 147 -7.24 4.72 -7.68
CA VAL A 147 -6.26 3.77 -7.11
C VAL A 147 -6.53 2.35 -7.60
N VAL A 148 -7.79 1.92 -7.62
CA VAL A 148 -8.15 0.58 -8.13
C VAL A 148 -7.79 0.45 -9.61
N ASP A 149 -8.09 1.45 -10.43
CA ASP A 149 -7.79 1.45 -11.85
C ASP A 149 -6.27 1.33 -12.09
N ILE A 150 -5.45 2.09 -11.35
CA ILE A 150 -3.98 1.98 -11.40
C ILE A 150 -3.52 0.55 -11.05
N LEU A 151 -4.13 -0.08 -10.06
CA LEU A 151 -3.77 -1.44 -9.65
C LEU A 151 -4.21 -2.49 -10.69
N VAL A 152 -5.37 -2.31 -11.32
CA VAL A 152 -5.83 -3.16 -12.42
C VAL A 152 -4.87 -3.07 -13.60
N ASP A 153 -4.55 -1.84 -14.05
CA ASP A 153 -3.61 -1.61 -15.14
C ASP A 153 -2.24 -2.19 -14.81
N SER A 154 -1.78 -2.03 -13.56
CA SER A 154 -0.51 -2.61 -13.12
C SER A 154 -0.49 -4.13 -13.15
N ILE A 155 -1.59 -4.79 -12.77
CA ILE A 155 -1.71 -6.24 -12.89
C ILE A 155 -1.63 -6.64 -14.36
N GLU A 156 -2.38 -5.99 -15.25
CA GLU A 156 -2.39 -6.28 -16.68
C GLU A 156 -0.99 -6.09 -17.29
N ASP A 157 -0.40 -4.91 -17.09
CA ASP A 157 0.91 -4.54 -17.64
C ASP A 157 2.01 -5.47 -17.16
N ASN A 158 2.07 -5.79 -15.87
CA ASN A 158 3.14 -6.63 -15.34
C ASN A 158 2.94 -8.11 -15.67
N VAL A 159 1.70 -8.62 -15.64
CA VAL A 159 1.44 -10.04 -15.95
C VAL A 159 1.75 -10.34 -17.42
N PHE A 160 1.41 -9.46 -18.35
CA PHE A 160 1.66 -9.70 -19.78
C PHE A 160 2.96 -9.06 -20.30
N SER A 161 3.73 -8.42 -19.43
CA SER A 161 5.00 -7.78 -19.80
C SER A 161 6.03 -8.81 -20.26
N PRO A 162 6.71 -8.56 -21.40
CA PRO A 162 7.80 -9.39 -21.88
C PRO A 162 9.12 -9.16 -21.13
N ILE A 163 9.18 -8.19 -20.20
CA ILE A 163 10.39 -7.79 -19.48
C ILE A 163 10.68 -8.77 -18.33
N HIS A 164 9.64 -9.31 -17.70
CA HIS A 164 9.79 -10.21 -16.56
C HIS A 164 10.05 -11.64 -17.02
N THR A 165 11.09 -12.25 -16.47
CA THR A 165 11.56 -13.59 -16.84
C THR A 165 10.96 -14.71 -15.99
N SER A 166 10.16 -14.38 -14.97
CA SER A 166 9.44 -15.33 -14.12
C SER A 166 8.14 -14.72 -13.58
N GLN A 167 7.18 -15.56 -13.16
CA GLN A 167 5.92 -15.10 -12.57
C GLN A 167 6.15 -14.43 -11.21
N ASN A 168 7.11 -14.92 -10.43
CA ASN A 168 7.50 -14.24 -9.20
C ASN A 168 8.07 -12.84 -9.46
N SER A 169 8.80 -12.62 -10.55
CA SER A 169 9.28 -11.27 -10.92
C SER A 169 8.11 -10.32 -11.23
N LYS A 170 7.09 -10.82 -11.94
CA LYS A 170 5.86 -10.09 -12.22
C LYS A 170 5.10 -9.76 -10.93
N MET A 171 4.98 -10.73 -10.01
CA MET A 171 4.38 -10.51 -8.69
C MET A 171 5.13 -9.45 -7.87
N TYR A 172 6.47 -9.49 -7.87
CA TYR A 172 7.27 -8.48 -7.17
C TYR A 172 6.98 -7.07 -7.72
N ALA A 173 6.88 -6.91 -9.04
CA ALA A 173 6.54 -5.63 -9.66
C ALA A 173 5.11 -5.16 -9.31
N ILE A 174 4.16 -6.10 -9.26
CA ILE A 174 2.80 -5.82 -8.77
C ILE A 174 2.84 -5.34 -7.31
N LEU A 175 3.56 -6.02 -6.41
CA LEU A 175 3.71 -5.58 -5.01
C LEU A 175 4.29 -4.16 -4.90
N THR A 176 5.24 -3.81 -5.78
CA THR A 176 5.79 -2.44 -5.85
C THR A 176 4.74 -1.41 -6.28
N ALA A 177 3.86 -1.77 -7.21
CA ALA A 177 2.76 -0.88 -7.61
C ALA A 177 1.72 -0.70 -6.50
N TYR A 178 1.41 -1.77 -5.76
CA TYR A 178 0.59 -1.68 -4.54
C TYR A 178 1.21 -0.76 -3.49
N ASP A 179 2.52 -0.89 -3.23
CA ASP A 179 3.24 -0.05 -2.28
C ASP A 179 3.11 1.43 -2.66
N SER A 180 3.32 1.73 -3.94
CA SER A 180 3.22 3.09 -4.47
C SER A 180 1.79 3.65 -4.39
N ALA A 181 0.79 2.88 -4.83
CA ALA A 181 -0.60 3.35 -4.91
C ALA A 181 -1.26 3.50 -3.52
N LEU A 182 -0.94 2.59 -2.59
CA LEU A 182 -1.39 2.71 -1.20
C LEU A 182 -0.64 3.82 -0.46
N GLY A 183 0.66 4.02 -0.72
CA GLY A 183 1.39 5.17 -0.19
C GLY A 183 0.77 6.50 -0.64
N ALA A 184 0.49 6.64 -1.94
CA ALA A 184 -0.16 7.82 -2.52
C ALA A 184 -1.56 8.08 -1.92
N THR A 185 -2.28 7.02 -1.54
CA THR A 185 -3.57 7.13 -0.85
C THR A 185 -3.49 7.97 0.41
N LEU A 186 -2.47 7.77 1.23
CA LEU A 186 -2.31 8.49 2.49
C LEU A 186 -1.96 9.96 2.25
N GLU A 187 -1.13 10.23 1.25
CA GLU A 187 -0.77 11.61 0.87
C GLU A 187 -1.99 12.39 0.36
N ASP A 188 -2.84 11.77 -0.46
CA ASP A 188 -4.00 12.42 -1.04
C ASP A 188 -5.14 12.60 -0.03
N VAL A 189 -5.37 11.63 0.86
CA VAL A 189 -6.38 11.75 1.91
C VAL A 189 -6.01 12.87 2.89
N ALA A 190 -4.72 13.01 3.23
CA ALA A 190 -4.24 14.13 4.03
C ALA A 190 -4.48 15.49 3.35
N ARG A 191 -4.35 15.58 2.01
CA ARG A 191 -4.57 16.85 1.27
C ARG A 191 -6.04 17.17 1.01
N THR A 192 -6.86 16.16 0.75
CA THR A 192 -8.25 16.34 0.30
C THR A 192 -9.20 16.64 1.45
N LEU A 193 -8.95 16.07 2.63
CA LEU A 193 -9.75 16.36 3.83
C LEU A 193 -9.44 17.73 4.45
N ASP A 194 -8.23 18.27 4.24
CA ASP A 194 -7.89 19.68 4.53
C ASP A 194 -8.67 20.67 3.64
N ALA A 195 -8.92 20.30 2.38
CA ALA A 195 -9.59 21.16 1.41
C ALA A 195 -11.12 21.16 1.52
N SER A 196 -11.70 20.13 2.16
CA SER A 196 -13.15 19.93 2.27
C SER A 196 -13.77 20.42 3.59
N GLY A 197 -12.99 20.99 4.51
CA GLY A 197 -13.52 21.84 5.59
C GLY A 197 -12.78 21.78 6.92
N GLY A 198 -11.81 22.69 7.08
CA GLY A 198 -11.47 23.31 8.37
C GLY A 198 -12.13 24.67 8.50
#